data_AF-A0A8H6AQB7-F1
#
_entry.id   AF-A0A8H6AQB7-F1
#
_cell.length_a   1.000
_cell.length_b   1.000
_cell.length_c   1.000
_cell.angle_alpha   90.00
_cell.angle_beta   90.00
_cell.angle_gamma   90.00
#
_symmetry.space_group_name_H-M   'P 1'
#
loop_
_entity.id
_entity.type
_entity.pdbx_description
1 polymer ?
#
loop_
_entity_poly.entity_id
_entity_poly.type
_entity_poly.pdbx_seq_one_letter_code
_entity_poly.pdbx_strand_id
1 'polypeptide(L)'
;MSNFLNQYFDPDVAVLPKDLVIAPGAAACLDALLYNICDTTEGVLIPDPYWNGNDIFLRIRSQATLIPVTVSTFSDSFTTALLDALDTAYSTSSVPVKALLIANPHNPLGRCYTPSLLVSLQFCEKHDIHFISDEGVTITQHNSSLRDALALASHMNLSTMSTVYATSLLRSARLPGLLSPKSQRLSNSYTQMIALFKKYDIKYFPCNAGLFILARIVPEGTWEKELGMVDSFKRNGVLIGPGKRYHVLEPAWTRISFAMEPEVLNLAIERMDKVFKLTSEQEECRNRN
;
A
#
# COMPACT_ATOMS: atom_id res chain seq x y z
N MET A 1 -5.25 -1.42 -22.34
CA MET A 1 -4.61 -1.74 -21.06
C MET A 1 -3.35 -2.57 -21.27
N SER A 2 -3.42 -3.75 -21.91
CA SER A 2 -2.24 -4.59 -22.20
C SER A 2 -1.07 -3.82 -22.84
N ASN A 3 -1.31 -3.04 -23.89
CA ASN A 3 -0.25 -2.23 -24.53
C ASN A 3 0.39 -1.21 -23.58
N PHE A 4 -0.40 -0.64 -22.66
CA PHE A 4 0.12 0.29 -21.66
C PHE A 4 1.04 -0.44 -20.67
N LEU A 5 0.62 -1.60 -20.16
CA LEU A 5 1.44 -2.41 -19.28
C LEU A 5 2.75 -2.83 -19.96
N ASN A 6 2.68 -3.37 -21.17
CA ASN A 6 3.86 -3.79 -21.93
C ASN A 6 4.82 -2.63 -22.22
N GLN A 7 4.31 -1.42 -22.44
CA GLN A 7 5.15 -0.26 -22.76
C GLN A 7 5.81 0.38 -21.53
N TYR A 8 5.11 0.43 -20.39
CA TYR A 8 5.54 1.24 -19.23
C TYR A 8 6.04 0.41 -18.05
N PHE A 9 5.69 -0.88 -17.97
CA PHE A 9 6.12 -1.78 -16.90
C PHE A 9 7.13 -2.82 -17.38
N ASP A 10 7.37 -2.91 -18.70
CA ASP A 10 8.36 -3.78 -19.33
C ASP A 10 8.35 -5.22 -18.76
N PRO A 11 7.20 -5.92 -18.81
CA PRO A 11 7.08 -7.24 -18.21
C PRO A 11 7.92 -8.26 -18.98
N ASP A 12 8.55 -9.20 -18.25
CA ASP A 12 9.35 -10.29 -18.83
C ASP A 12 8.58 -11.11 -19.88
N VAL A 13 7.28 -11.28 -19.65
CA VAL A 13 6.33 -11.90 -20.59
C VAL A 13 5.28 -10.88 -20.99
N ALA A 14 5.10 -10.69 -22.29
CA ALA A 14 4.11 -9.75 -22.81
C ALA A 14 2.70 -10.09 -22.31
N VAL A 15 2.04 -9.10 -21.69
CA VAL A 15 0.67 -9.18 -21.23
C VAL A 15 -0.27 -9.05 -22.41
N LEU A 16 -1.15 -10.04 -22.62
CA LEU A 16 -2.13 -10.05 -23.69
C LEU A 16 -3.50 -9.57 -23.19
N PRO A 17 -4.39 -9.05 -24.06
CA PRO A 17 -5.74 -8.66 -23.64
C PRO A 17 -6.52 -9.77 -22.94
N LYS A 18 -6.29 -11.03 -23.33
CA LYS A 18 -6.92 -12.21 -22.73
C LYS A 18 -6.42 -12.52 -21.31
N ASP A 19 -5.30 -11.93 -20.88
CA ASP A 19 -4.70 -12.15 -19.55
C ASP A 19 -5.27 -11.17 -18.50
N LEU A 20 -6.10 -10.21 -18.94
CA LEU A 20 -6.59 -9.10 -18.15
C LEU A 20 -8.06 -9.25 -17.81
N VAL A 21 -8.39 -8.99 -16.55
CA VAL A 21 -9.76 -8.79 -16.09
C VAL A 21 -9.89 -7.40 -15.50
N ILE A 22 -10.99 -6.72 -15.83
CA ILE A 22 -11.30 -5.38 -15.34
C ILE A 22 -12.42 -5.49 -14.31
N ALA A 23 -12.29 -4.78 -13.19
CA ALA A 23 -13.32 -4.61 -12.18
C ALA A 23 -13.44 -3.12 -11.80
N PRO A 24 -14.50 -2.68 -11.09
CA PRO A 24 -14.70 -1.29 -10.68
C PRO A 24 -13.76 -0.90 -9.52
N GLY A 25 -12.45 -0.89 -9.79
CA GLY A 25 -11.39 -0.56 -8.85
C GLY A 25 -10.66 -1.79 -8.28
N ALA A 26 -9.46 -1.55 -7.75
CA ALA A 26 -8.58 -2.60 -7.22
C ALA A 26 -9.21 -3.39 -6.06
N ALA A 27 -9.99 -2.72 -5.21
CA ALA A 27 -10.70 -3.37 -4.12
C ALA A 27 -11.70 -4.43 -4.61
N ALA A 28 -12.44 -4.13 -5.69
CA ALA A 28 -13.37 -5.08 -6.29
C ALA A 28 -12.62 -6.23 -7.00
N CYS A 29 -11.46 -5.94 -7.61
CA CYS A 29 -10.58 -6.97 -8.16
C CYS A 29 -10.13 -7.96 -7.07
N LEU A 30 -9.66 -7.44 -5.93
CA LEU A 30 -9.16 -8.25 -4.82
C LEU A 30 -10.30 -9.06 -4.18
N ASP A 31 -11.44 -8.43 -3.88
CA ASP A 31 -12.62 -9.11 -3.35
C ASP A 31 -13.08 -10.25 -4.27
N ALA A 32 -13.22 -9.99 -5.57
CA ALA A 32 -13.62 -11.00 -6.53
C ALA A 32 -12.58 -12.13 -6.64
N LEU A 33 -11.29 -11.81 -6.63
CA LEU A 33 -10.21 -12.79 -6.67
C LEU A 33 -10.29 -13.73 -5.47
N LEU A 34 -10.31 -13.15 -4.27
CA LEU A 34 -10.35 -13.90 -3.01
C LEU A 34 -11.61 -14.76 -2.90
N TYR A 35 -12.76 -14.23 -3.32
CA TYR A 35 -14.01 -15.00 -3.34
C TYR A 35 -13.95 -16.26 -4.24
N ASN A 36 -13.11 -16.25 -5.28
CA ASN A 36 -12.99 -17.38 -6.20
C ASN A 36 -11.88 -18.37 -5.82
N ILE A 37 -10.93 -17.99 -4.97
CA ILE A 37 -9.78 -18.84 -4.63
C ILE A 37 -9.73 -19.31 -3.17
N CYS A 38 -10.47 -18.66 -2.27
CA CYS A 38 -10.47 -18.98 -0.85
C CYS A 38 -11.82 -19.53 -0.38
N ASP A 39 -11.76 -20.57 0.45
CA ASP A 39 -12.89 -21.02 1.26
C ASP A 39 -12.97 -20.25 2.58
N THR A 40 -14.14 -20.28 3.22
CA THR A 40 -14.40 -19.55 4.49
C THR A 40 -13.60 -20.08 5.69
N THR A 41 -12.98 -21.26 5.56
CA THR A 41 -12.13 -21.87 6.59
C THR A 41 -10.64 -21.69 6.31
N GLU A 42 -10.26 -21.01 5.23
CA GLU A 42 -8.88 -20.78 4.83
C GLU A 42 -8.39 -19.37 5.19
N GLY A 43 -7.08 -19.16 5.10
CA GLY A 43 -6.45 -17.88 5.40
C GLY A 43 -5.52 -17.35 4.31
N VAL A 44 -5.25 -16.05 4.39
CA VAL A 44 -4.38 -15.30 3.48
C VAL A 44 -3.29 -14.62 4.30
N LEU A 45 -2.03 -14.96 3.99
CA LEU A 45 -0.85 -14.30 4.57
C LEU A 45 -0.72 -12.89 4.02
N ILE A 46 -0.39 -11.93 4.88
CA ILE A 46 -0.11 -10.56 4.49
C ILE A 46 1.02 -9.96 5.34
N PRO A 47 2.09 -9.39 4.74
CA PRO A 47 3.13 -8.70 5.49
C PRO A 47 2.65 -7.44 6.19
N ASP A 48 3.00 -7.31 7.47
CA ASP A 48 2.70 -6.14 8.28
C ASP A 48 3.85 -5.12 8.18
N PRO A 49 3.58 -3.80 8.17
CA PRO A 49 2.26 -3.16 8.17
C PRO A 49 1.57 -3.22 6.80
N TYR A 50 0.23 -3.19 6.74
CA TYR A 50 -0.51 -3.22 5.48
C TYR A 50 -1.66 -2.22 5.42
N TRP A 51 -2.26 -2.07 4.23
CA TRP A 51 -3.41 -1.18 4.04
C TRP A 51 -4.68 -1.72 4.71
N ASN A 52 -5.24 -0.91 5.61
CA ASN A 52 -6.39 -1.23 6.45
C ASN A 52 -7.71 -1.58 5.70
N GLY A 53 -7.78 -1.34 4.40
CA GLY A 53 -8.93 -1.81 3.62
C GLY A 53 -8.92 -3.33 3.43
N ASN A 54 -7.76 -3.97 3.54
CA ASN A 54 -7.63 -5.43 3.44
C ASN A 54 -8.41 -6.15 4.55
N ASP A 55 -8.54 -5.55 5.74
CA ASP A 55 -9.40 -6.07 6.82
C ASP A 55 -10.85 -6.27 6.39
N ILE A 56 -11.32 -5.43 5.46
CA ILE A 56 -12.68 -5.44 4.95
C ILE A 56 -12.77 -6.38 3.73
N PHE A 57 -11.93 -6.18 2.72
CA PHE A 57 -12.06 -6.90 1.44
C PHE A 57 -11.67 -8.38 1.53
N LEU A 58 -10.86 -8.79 2.51
CA LEU A 58 -10.59 -10.22 2.76
C LEU A 58 -11.74 -10.91 3.50
N ARG A 59 -12.65 -10.16 4.13
CA ARG A 59 -13.67 -10.72 5.04
C ARG A 59 -15.10 -10.65 4.52
N ILE A 60 -15.48 -9.59 3.79
CA ILE A 60 -16.90 -9.38 3.45
C ILE A 60 -17.49 -10.57 2.66
N ARG A 61 -16.79 -11.05 1.63
CA ARG A 61 -17.34 -12.10 0.74
C ARG A 61 -16.65 -13.44 0.90
N SER A 62 -15.32 -13.48 0.82
CA SER A 62 -14.57 -14.74 0.98
C SER A 62 -14.60 -15.25 2.43
N GLN A 63 -14.79 -14.36 3.41
CA GLN A 63 -14.66 -14.67 4.84
C GLN A 63 -13.31 -15.32 5.20
N ALA A 64 -12.29 -15.12 4.36
CA ALA A 64 -10.97 -15.67 4.58
C ALA A 64 -10.33 -15.03 5.81
N THR A 65 -9.60 -15.84 6.56
CA THR A 65 -8.86 -15.35 7.74
C THR A 65 -7.62 -14.59 7.28
N LEU A 66 -7.52 -13.32 7.64
CA LEU A 66 -6.29 -12.55 7.44
C LEU A 66 -5.23 -13.01 8.46
N ILE A 67 -4.07 -13.45 7.97
CA ILE A 67 -2.94 -13.93 8.77
C ILE A 67 -1.78 -12.92 8.64
N PRO A 68 -1.52 -12.09 9.66
CA PRO A 68 -0.44 -11.12 9.61
C PRO A 68 0.93 -11.81 9.62
N VAL A 69 1.86 -11.29 8.82
CA VAL A 69 3.24 -11.74 8.74
C VAL A 69 4.11 -10.63 9.32
N THR A 70 4.40 -10.77 10.60
CA THR A 70 5.16 -9.80 11.38
C THR A 70 6.65 -9.95 11.13
N VAL A 71 7.29 -8.85 10.75
CA VAL A 71 8.76 -8.72 10.70
C VAL A 71 9.26 -7.85 11.86
N SER A 72 10.55 -8.00 12.22
CA SER A 72 11.13 -7.26 13.36
C SER A 72 11.27 -5.76 13.10
N THR A 73 11.65 -5.37 11.88
CA THR A 73 11.76 -3.97 11.46
C THR A 73 11.08 -3.75 10.11
N PHE A 74 10.66 -2.52 9.80
CA PHE A 74 10.07 -2.21 8.48
C PHE A 74 11.01 -2.50 7.30
N SER A 75 12.33 -2.45 7.53
CA SER A 75 13.31 -2.77 6.49
C SER A 75 13.31 -4.26 6.14
N ASP A 76 12.97 -5.13 7.10
CA ASP A 76 12.97 -6.58 6.94
C ASP A 76 11.87 -7.05 5.99
N SER A 77 10.81 -6.26 5.80
CA SER A 77 9.81 -6.48 4.74
C SER A 77 10.43 -6.48 3.33
N PHE A 78 11.64 -5.94 3.17
CA PHE A 78 12.35 -5.83 1.89
C PHE A 78 13.62 -6.69 1.80
N THR A 79 13.81 -7.63 2.74
CA THR A 79 14.97 -8.53 2.77
C THR A 79 14.53 -10.00 2.85
N THR A 80 15.48 -10.93 2.91
CA THR A 80 15.21 -12.36 3.10
C THR A 80 14.56 -12.68 4.44
N ALA A 81 14.64 -11.77 5.43
CA ALA A 81 13.99 -11.94 6.73
C ALA A 81 12.46 -12.07 6.61
N LEU A 82 11.85 -11.53 5.54
CA LEU A 82 10.45 -11.76 5.25
C LEU A 82 10.12 -13.24 5.05
N LEU A 83 11.04 -14.04 4.49
CA LEU A 83 10.81 -15.47 4.24
C LEU A 83 10.75 -16.25 5.55
N ASP A 84 11.65 -15.96 6.49
CA ASP A 84 11.64 -16.57 7.82
C ASP A 84 10.34 -16.25 8.57
N ALA A 85 9.85 -15.00 8.42
CA ALA A 85 8.56 -14.59 8.95
C ALA A 85 7.39 -15.30 8.25
N LEU A 86 7.45 -15.50 6.93
CA LEU A 86 6.45 -16.25 6.16
C LEU A 86 6.39 -17.72 6.57
N ASP A 87 7.53 -18.41 6.67
CA ASP A 87 7.62 -19.80 7.13
C ASP A 87 7.07 -19.95 8.56
N THR A 88 7.39 -18.99 9.44
CA THR A 88 6.85 -18.95 10.80
C THR A 88 5.33 -18.79 10.79
N ALA A 89 4.81 -17.75 10.14
CA ALA A 89 3.39 -17.45 10.08
C ALA A 89 2.58 -18.58 9.45
N TYR A 90 3.10 -19.21 8.39
CA TYR A 90 2.50 -20.38 7.76
C TYR A 90 2.44 -21.57 8.72
N SER A 91 3.55 -21.89 9.40
CA SER A 91 3.63 -23.04 10.30
C SER A 91 2.80 -22.88 11.57
N THR A 92 2.61 -21.65 12.05
CA THR A 92 1.82 -21.35 13.24
C THR A 92 0.37 -20.96 12.93
N SER A 93 -0.02 -20.94 11.66
CA SER A 93 -1.38 -20.58 11.26
C SER A 93 -2.40 -21.54 11.89
N SER A 94 -3.49 -20.99 12.42
CA SER A 94 -4.60 -21.77 12.98
C SER A 94 -5.54 -22.33 11.90
N VAL A 95 -5.38 -21.88 10.65
CA VAL A 95 -6.18 -22.29 9.50
C VAL A 95 -5.28 -22.66 8.32
N PRO A 96 -5.75 -23.49 7.37
CA PRO A 96 -5.03 -23.73 6.12
C PRO A 96 -4.76 -22.42 5.39
N VAL A 97 -3.52 -22.19 4.97
CA VAL A 97 -3.14 -21.01 4.20
C VAL A 97 -3.39 -21.27 2.73
N LYS A 98 -4.07 -20.33 2.06
CA LYS A 98 -4.43 -20.45 0.64
C LYS A 98 -3.68 -19.49 -0.26
N ALA A 99 -3.28 -18.34 0.26
CA ALA A 99 -2.61 -17.31 -0.53
C ALA A 99 -1.65 -16.45 0.30
N LEU A 100 -0.68 -15.86 -0.38
CA LEU A 100 0.11 -14.73 0.07
C LEU A 100 -0.31 -13.49 -0.71
N LEU A 101 -0.70 -12.43 0.00
CA LEU A 101 -1.01 -11.12 -0.55
C LEU A 101 0.07 -10.12 -0.18
N ILE A 102 0.71 -9.53 -1.19
CA ILE A 102 1.62 -8.39 -1.04
C ILE A 102 1.09 -7.18 -1.82
N ALA A 103 1.51 -5.97 -1.46
CA ALA A 103 1.23 -4.76 -2.24
C ALA A 103 2.54 -4.22 -2.80
N ASN A 104 2.63 -4.02 -4.12
CA ASN A 104 3.87 -3.55 -4.77
C ASN A 104 3.55 -2.37 -5.70
N PRO A 105 3.97 -1.13 -5.38
CA PRO A 105 4.78 -0.73 -4.22
C PRO A 105 4.06 -0.91 -2.87
N HIS A 106 4.85 -1.16 -1.83
CA HIS A 106 4.36 -1.43 -0.49
C HIS A 106 3.54 -0.26 0.10
N ASN A 107 2.40 -0.56 0.70
CA ASN A 107 1.54 0.40 1.40
C ASN A 107 1.37 -0.08 2.85
N PRO A 108 1.90 0.64 3.86
CA PRO A 108 2.18 2.08 3.87
C PRO A 108 3.65 2.50 3.69
N LEU A 109 4.59 1.59 3.43
CA LEU A 109 6.03 1.88 3.45
C LEU A 109 6.56 2.65 2.21
N GLY A 110 5.83 2.65 1.09
CA GLY A 110 6.16 3.42 -0.11
C GLY A 110 7.40 2.91 -0.84
N ARG A 111 7.64 1.59 -0.81
CA ARG A 111 8.84 1.01 -1.43
C ARG A 111 8.48 -0.19 -2.28
N CYS A 112 9.09 -0.29 -3.46
CA CYS A 112 8.97 -1.50 -4.28
C CYS A 112 9.77 -2.65 -3.65
N TYR A 113 9.23 -3.85 -3.73
CA TYR A 113 9.99 -5.06 -3.43
C TYR A 113 11.16 -5.20 -4.41
N THR A 114 12.29 -5.70 -3.93
CA THR A 114 13.47 -5.94 -4.77
C THR A 114 13.31 -7.25 -5.56
N PRO A 115 14.01 -7.44 -6.69
CA PRO A 115 13.99 -8.72 -7.40
C PRO A 115 14.43 -9.92 -6.54
N SER A 116 15.22 -9.70 -5.49
CA SER A 116 15.57 -10.76 -4.53
C SER A 116 14.36 -11.33 -3.77
N LEU A 117 13.23 -10.62 -3.74
CA LEU A 117 11.97 -11.11 -3.17
C LEU A 117 11.14 -11.94 -4.15
N LEU A 118 11.65 -12.24 -5.34
CA LEU A 118 11.15 -13.36 -6.16
C LEU A 118 11.19 -14.69 -5.39
N VAL A 119 12.00 -14.80 -4.33
CA VAL A 119 11.96 -15.96 -3.43
C VAL A 119 10.60 -16.11 -2.72
N SER A 120 9.80 -15.04 -2.56
CA SER A 120 8.42 -15.17 -2.09
C SER A 120 7.53 -15.95 -3.06
N LEU A 121 7.84 -15.94 -4.38
CA LEU A 121 7.18 -16.83 -5.35
C LEU A 121 7.60 -18.29 -5.12
N GLN A 122 8.88 -18.54 -4.82
CA GLN A 122 9.37 -19.89 -4.49
C GLN A 122 8.73 -20.41 -3.20
N PHE A 123 8.49 -19.55 -2.22
CA PHE A 123 7.71 -19.89 -1.03
C PHE A 123 6.28 -20.33 -1.41
N CYS A 124 5.60 -19.56 -2.28
CA CYS A 124 4.25 -19.92 -2.71
C CYS A 124 4.22 -21.24 -3.50
N GLU A 125 5.21 -21.47 -4.37
CA GLU A 125 5.37 -22.73 -5.11
C GLU A 125 5.63 -23.92 -4.19
N LYS A 126 6.55 -23.78 -3.22
CA LYS A 126 6.88 -24.81 -2.23
C LYS A 126 5.66 -25.26 -1.43
N HIS A 127 4.76 -24.34 -1.11
CA HIS A 127 3.58 -24.58 -0.28
C HIS A 127 2.29 -24.79 -1.09
N ASP A 128 2.35 -24.75 -2.42
CA ASP A 128 1.20 -24.83 -3.33
C ASP A 128 0.08 -23.84 -2.99
N ILE A 129 0.46 -22.59 -2.70
CA ILE A 129 -0.46 -21.49 -2.39
C ILE A 129 -0.43 -20.40 -3.48
N HIS A 130 -1.48 -19.60 -3.56
CA HIS A 130 -1.55 -18.50 -4.53
C HIS A 130 -0.65 -17.33 -4.13
N PHE A 131 0.04 -16.75 -5.10
CA PHE A 131 0.71 -15.46 -4.94
C PHE A 131 -0.13 -14.33 -5.54
N ILE A 132 -0.42 -13.30 -4.74
CA ILE A 132 -1.18 -12.12 -5.15
C ILE A 132 -0.32 -10.88 -4.94
N SER A 133 -0.03 -10.17 -6.03
CA SER A 133 0.61 -8.84 -6.00
C SER A 133 -0.43 -7.77 -6.30
N ASP A 134 -0.80 -6.98 -5.29
CA ASP A 134 -1.63 -5.79 -5.47
C ASP A 134 -0.78 -4.66 -6.07
N GLU A 135 -0.87 -4.54 -7.39
CA GLU A 135 -0.32 -3.44 -8.20
C GLU A 135 -1.43 -2.61 -8.86
N GLY A 136 -2.68 -2.74 -8.37
CA GLY A 136 -3.86 -2.04 -8.88
C GLY A 136 -4.55 -2.65 -10.11
N VAL A 137 -4.09 -3.80 -10.61
CA VAL A 137 -4.70 -4.56 -11.73
C VAL A 137 -4.57 -6.07 -11.48
N THR A 138 -5.56 -6.86 -11.94
CA THR A 138 -5.45 -8.33 -11.90
C THR A 138 -4.95 -8.86 -13.24
N ILE A 139 -3.84 -9.59 -13.20
CA ILE A 139 -3.23 -10.24 -14.35
C ILE A 139 -3.08 -11.72 -14.02
N THR A 140 -3.58 -12.61 -14.88
CA THR A 140 -3.26 -14.04 -14.78
C THR A 140 -3.15 -14.66 -16.16
N GLN A 141 -1.99 -15.23 -16.48
CA GLN A 141 -1.72 -15.77 -17.82
C GLN A 141 -2.09 -17.26 -17.93
N HIS A 142 -1.99 -18.00 -16.82
CA HIS A 142 -2.07 -19.46 -16.82
C HIS A 142 -3.40 -20.05 -16.33
N ASN A 143 -4.34 -19.24 -15.81
CA ASN A 143 -5.61 -19.73 -15.27
C ASN A 143 -6.83 -19.11 -15.98
N SER A 144 -7.27 -19.72 -17.09
CA SER A 144 -8.43 -19.23 -17.86
C SER A 144 -9.73 -19.28 -17.08
N SER A 145 -9.97 -20.36 -16.32
CA SER A 145 -11.20 -20.52 -15.53
C SER A 145 -11.34 -19.42 -14.49
N LEU A 146 -10.24 -19.05 -13.82
CA LEU A 146 -10.22 -17.92 -12.89
C LEU A 146 -10.50 -16.60 -13.60
N ARG A 147 -9.98 -16.38 -14.80
CA ARG A 147 -10.29 -15.17 -15.58
C ARG A 147 -11.76 -15.08 -15.92
N ASP A 148 -12.36 -16.18 -16.38
CA ASP A 148 -13.76 -16.22 -16.75
C ASP A 148 -14.65 -15.95 -15.53
N ALA A 149 -14.33 -16.56 -14.39
CA ALA A 149 -15.04 -16.33 -13.13
C ALA A 149 -14.92 -14.87 -12.65
N LEU A 150 -13.73 -14.29 -12.69
CA LEU A 150 -13.51 -12.89 -12.32
C LEU A 150 -14.21 -11.92 -13.27
N ALA A 151 -14.17 -12.21 -14.58
CA ALA A 151 -14.82 -11.40 -15.59
C ALA A 151 -16.34 -11.39 -15.37
N LEU A 152 -16.95 -12.54 -15.09
CA LEU A 152 -18.37 -12.66 -14.75
C LEU A 152 -18.72 -11.90 -13.47
N ALA A 153 -17.92 -12.06 -12.41
CA ALA A 153 -18.13 -11.36 -11.14
C ALA A 153 -18.03 -9.83 -11.27
N SER A 154 -17.21 -9.36 -12.21
CA SER A 154 -16.95 -7.93 -12.43
C SER A 154 -17.89 -7.29 -13.46
N HIS A 155 -18.45 -8.09 -14.38
CA HIS A 155 -19.16 -7.59 -15.57
C HIS A 155 -20.38 -6.71 -15.24
N MET A 156 -21.09 -7.03 -14.16
CA MET A 156 -22.33 -6.34 -13.80
C MET A 156 -22.11 -4.95 -13.19
N ASN A 157 -20.88 -4.60 -12.83
CA ASN A 157 -20.57 -3.39 -12.06
C ASN A 157 -19.65 -2.41 -12.81
N LEU A 158 -19.38 -2.65 -14.09
CA LEU A 158 -18.49 -1.83 -14.91
C LEU A 158 -19.24 -0.79 -15.73
N SER A 159 -18.84 0.48 -15.59
CA SER A 159 -19.34 1.55 -16.46
C SER A 159 -18.69 1.49 -17.84
N THR A 160 -19.47 1.21 -18.87
CA THR A 160 -19.01 1.24 -20.27
C THR A 160 -18.41 2.60 -20.64
N MET A 161 -19.02 3.69 -20.20
CA MET A 161 -18.52 5.05 -20.48
C MET A 161 -17.14 5.28 -19.85
N SER A 162 -16.95 4.87 -18.60
CA SER A 162 -15.66 4.98 -17.92
C SER A 162 -14.59 4.13 -18.59
N THR A 163 -14.94 2.92 -19.03
CA THR A 163 -14.03 2.01 -19.75
C THR A 163 -13.62 2.58 -21.11
N VAL A 164 -14.55 3.15 -21.88
CA VAL A 164 -14.26 3.82 -23.15
C VAL A 164 -13.36 5.03 -22.93
N TYR A 165 -13.66 5.85 -21.92
CA TYR A 165 -12.86 7.03 -21.58
C TYR A 165 -11.43 6.65 -21.16
N ALA A 166 -11.29 5.68 -20.25
CA ALA A 166 -9.99 5.16 -19.82
C ALA A 166 -9.20 4.57 -21.01
N THR A 167 -9.86 3.82 -21.89
CA THR A 167 -9.22 3.27 -23.10
C THR A 167 -8.72 4.36 -24.03
N SER A 168 -9.53 5.42 -24.25
CA SER A 168 -9.13 6.58 -25.06
C SER A 168 -7.92 7.30 -24.45
N LEU A 169 -7.94 7.52 -23.13
CA LEU A 169 -6.84 8.16 -22.42
C LEU A 169 -5.54 7.34 -22.51
N LEU A 170 -5.61 6.03 -22.29
CA LEU A 170 -4.44 5.13 -22.35
C LEU A 170 -3.88 4.95 -23.77
N ARG A 171 -4.64 5.30 -24.81
CA ARG A 171 -4.21 5.29 -26.22
C ARG A 171 -3.84 6.67 -26.75
N SER A 172 -4.00 7.71 -25.94
CA SER A 172 -3.76 9.09 -26.33
C SER A 172 -2.29 9.32 -26.63
N ALA A 173 -1.99 9.95 -27.76
CA ALA A 173 -0.62 10.40 -28.08
C ALA A 173 -0.07 11.41 -27.06
N ARG A 174 -0.94 12.03 -26.24
CA ARG A 174 -0.54 12.95 -25.16
C ARG A 174 -0.13 12.23 -23.87
N LEU A 175 -0.35 10.92 -23.77
CA LEU A 175 -0.06 10.15 -22.56
C LEU A 175 1.40 10.26 -22.10
N PRO A 176 2.43 10.16 -22.96
CA PRO A 176 3.82 10.37 -22.54
C PRO A 176 4.05 11.74 -21.89
N GLY A 177 3.43 12.81 -22.44
CA GLY A 177 3.49 14.15 -21.86
C GLY A 177 2.77 14.27 -20.51
N LEU A 178 1.75 13.44 -20.24
CA LEU A 178 1.08 13.38 -18.96
C LEU A 178 1.86 12.56 -17.91
N LEU A 179 2.64 11.57 -18.34
CA LEU A 179 3.42 10.71 -17.44
C LEU A 179 4.79 11.30 -17.10
N SER A 180 5.47 11.93 -18.08
CA SER A 180 6.85 12.42 -17.93
C SER A 180 7.09 13.32 -16.72
N PRO A 181 6.19 14.24 -16.30
CA PRO A 181 6.47 15.12 -15.18
C PRO A 181 6.16 14.47 -13.82
N LYS A 182 5.51 13.30 -13.79
CA LYS A 182 4.93 12.73 -12.56
C LYS A 182 6.00 12.40 -11.52
N SER A 183 7.04 11.68 -11.91
CA SER A 183 8.10 11.28 -10.98
C SER A 183 8.85 12.49 -10.43
N GLN A 184 9.10 13.52 -11.26
CA GLN A 184 9.72 14.76 -10.81
C GLN A 184 8.84 15.53 -9.83
N ARG A 185 7.53 15.66 -10.12
CA ARG A 185 6.58 16.35 -9.23
C ARG A 185 6.47 15.66 -7.88
N LEU A 186 6.32 14.33 -7.89
CA LEU A 186 6.29 13.53 -6.65
C LEU A 186 7.59 13.63 -5.87
N SER A 187 8.74 13.61 -6.56
CA SER A 187 10.06 13.78 -5.92
C SER A 187 10.21 15.16 -5.27
N ASN A 188 9.72 16.22 -5.92
CA ASN A 188 9.74 17.57 -5.35
C ASN A 188 8.87 17.64 -4.09
N SER A 189 7.63 17.14 -4.16
CA SER A 189 6.71 17.09 -3.01
C SER A 189 7.27 16.25 -1.85
N TYR A 190 7.88 15.10 -2.16
CA TYR A 190 8.58 14.27 -1.18
C TYR A 190 9.70 15.06 -0.50
N THR A 191 10.56 15.73 -1.29
CA THR A 191 11.70 16.50 -0.76
C THR A 191 11.27 17.62 0.17
N GLN A 192 10.18 18.34 -0.15
CA GLN A 192 9.62 19.37 0.70
C GLN A 192 9.14 18.82 2.05
N MET A 193 8.44 17.68 2.05
CA MET A 193 7.99 17.04 3.28
C MET A 193 9.17 16.54 4.13
N ILE A 194 10.18 15.95 3.49
CA ILE A 194 11.41 15.51 4.19
C ILE A 194 12.19 16.68 4.78
N ALA A 195 12.22 17.84 4.13
CA ALA A 195 12.86 19.03 4.70
C ALA A 195 12.19 19.45 6.03
N LEU A 196 10.86 19.36 6.11
CA LEU A 196 10.13 19.60 7.37
C LEU A 196 10.48 18.57 8.43
N PHE A 197 10.52 17.28 8.08
CA PHE A 197 10.86 16.22 9.03
C PHE A 197 12.28 16.37 9.57
N LYS A 198 13.25 16.69 8.71
CA LYS A 198 14.64 16.96 9.12
C LYS A 198 14.75 18.17 10.05
N LYS A 199 13.93 19.21 9.85
CA LYS A 199 13.91 20.40 10.71
C LYS A 199 13.57 20.09 12.17
N TYR A 200 12.70 19.11 12.42
CA TYR A 200 12.23 18.73 13.76
C TYR A 200 12.74 17.35 14.21
N ASP A 201 13.78 16.81 13.55
CA ASP A 201 14.34 15.47 13.82
C ASP A 201 13.28 14.34 13.84
N ILE A 202 12.27 14.46 12.98
CA ILE A 202 11.21 13.46 12.84
C ILE A 202 11.77 12.26 12.09
N LYS A 203 11.75 11.09 12.73
CA LYS A 203 12.12 9.83 12.07
C LYS A 203 11.08 9.46 11.02
N TYR A 204 11.52 8.99 9.87
CA TYR A 204 10.64 8.54 8.79
C TYR A 204 11.25 7.34 8.06
N PHE A 205 10.39 6.56 7.40
CA PHE A 205 10.84 5.48 6.53
C PHE A 205 11.03 6.03 5.10
N PRO A 206 12.24 5.95 4.51
CA PRO A 206 12.49 6.43 3.16
C PRO A 206 11.66 5.65 2.12
N CYS A 207 10.98 6.38 1.24
CA CYS A 207 10.19 5.81 0.16
C CYS A 207 10.78 6.16 -1.21
N ASN A 208 10.65 5.25 -2.17
CA ASN A 208 11.02 5.47 -3.58
C ASN A 208 9.82 5.37 -4.53
N ALA A 209 8.64 5.06 -3.98
CA ALA A 209 7.40 4.88 -4.69
C ALA A 209 6.20 5.24 -3.81
N GLY A 210 5.00 5.25 -4.40
CA GLY A 210 3.77 5.60 -3.70
C GLY A 210 3.58 7.11 -3.52
N LEU A 211 2.60 7.46 -2.69
CA LEU A 211 2.06 8.82 -2.55
C LEU A 211 2.09 9.30 -1.09
N PHE A 212 2.80 8.56 -0.24
CA PHE A 212 2.79 8.70 1.20
C PHE A 212 4.15 8.37 1.82
N ILE A 213 4.36 8.86 3.04
CA ILE A 213 5.54 8.60 3.87
C ILE A 213 5.04 8.11 5.23
N LEU A 214 5.67 7.06 5.75
CA LEU A 214 5.49 6.66 7.14
C LEU A 214 6.47 7.44 8.01
N ALA A 215 5.97 8.23 8.97
CA ALA A 215 6.78 9.08 9.84
C ALA A 215 6.37 8.92 11.31
N ARG A 216 7.37 8.89 12.18
CA ARG A 216 7.21 8.81 13.63
C ARG A 216 7.17 10.21 14.21
N ILE A 217 5.95 10.75 14.30
CA ILE A 217 5.68 12.15 14.62
C ILE A 217 5.68 12.45 16.13
N VAL A 218 5.84 11.43 16.98
CA VAL A 218 5.99 11.58 18.43
C VAL A 218 7.28 10.88 18.90
N PRO A 219 8.15 11.55 19.70
CA PRO A 219 9.40 10.95 20.19
C PRO A 219 9.15 9.77 21.14
N GLU A 220 8.39 9.99 22.21
CA GLU A 220 7.98 8.97 23.18
C GLU A 220 6.59 8.42 22.81
N GLY A 221 6.55 7.22 22.26
CA GLY A 221 5.33 6.68 21.67
C GLY A 221 4.45 5.90 22.64
N THR A 222 3.25 6.41 22.90
CA THR A 222 2.10 5.59 23.29
C THR A 222 0.98 5.77 22.26
N TRP A 223 0.01 4.86 22.21
CA TRP A 223 -1.13 4.96 21.29
C TRP A 223 -1.96 6.22 21.55
N GLU A 224 -2.05 6.65 22.80
CA GLU A 224 -2.75 7.86 23.22
C GLU A 224 -2.03 9.11 22.72
N LYS A 225 -0.70 9.15 22.82
CA LYS A 225 0.10 10.25 22.29
C LYS A 225 0.05 10.31 20.76
N GLU A 226 0.06 9.17 20.07
CA GLU A 226 -0.14 9.10 18.61
C GLU A 226 -1.49 9.73 18.21
N LEU A 227 -2.59 9.28 18.83
CA LEU A 227 -3.92 9.81 18.55
C LEU A 227 -4.04 11.30 18.91
N GLY A 228 -3.47 11.71 20.05
CA GLY A 228 -3.44 13.12 20.45
C GLY A 228 -2.73 14.02 19.45
N MET A 229 -1.63 13.55 18.86
CA MET A 229 -0.91 14.28 17.81
C MET A 229 -1.72 14.32 16.50
N VAL A 230 -2.33 13.21 16.10
CA VAL A 230 -3.23 13.15 14.94
C VAL A 230 -4.39 14.13 15.09
N ASP A 231 -5.00 14.22 16.27
CA ASP A 231 -6.06 15.19 16.58
C ASP A 231 -5.56 16.64 16.57
N SER A 232 -4.33 16.89 17.03
CA SER A 232 -3.71 18.21 16.96
C SER A 232 -3.54 18.69 15.52
N PHE A 233 -3.04 17.82 14.63
CA PHE A 233 -2.97 18.10 13.19
C PHE A 233 -4.36 18.35 12.61
N LYS A 234 -5.35 17.50 12.95
CA LYS A 234 -6.73 17.64 12.47
C LYS A 234 -7.34 18.99 12.87
N ARG A 235 -7.14 19.44 14.12
CA ARG A 235 -7.60 20.76 14.60
C ARG A 235 -6.91 21.92 13.88
N ASN A 236 -5.69 21.72 13.39
CA ASN A 236 -4.97 22.68 12.56
C ASN A 236 -5.25 22.50 11.05
N GLY A 237 -6.23 21.66 10.68
CA GLY A 237 -6.67 21.49 9.30
C GLY A 237 -5.75 20.61 8.45
N VAL A 238 -5.02 19.68 9.07
CA VAL A 238 -4.20 18.66 8.39
C VAL A 238 -4.68 17.28 8.82
N LEU A 239 -5.14 16.46 7.87
CA LEU A 239 -5.57 15.10 8.15
C LEU A 239 -4.45 14.12 7.82
N ILE A 240 -4.03 13.34 8.81
CA ILE A 240 -3.02 12.28 8.67
C ILE A 240 -3.57 10.95 9.18
N GLY A 241 -3.01 9.84 8.71
CA GLY A 241 -3.45 8.51 9.11
C GLY A 241 -2.64 7.98 10.31
N PRO A 242 -3.27 7.61 11.44
CA PRO A 242 -2.56 6.94 12.53
C PRO A 242 -1.97 5.61 12.05
N GLY A 243 -0.74 5.29 12.46
CA GLY A 243 0.00 4.07 12.11
C GLY A 243 -0.74 2.83 12.59
N LYS A 244 -1.42 2.91 13.74
CA LYS A 244 -2.28 1.84 14.27
C LYS A 244 -3.30 1.32 13.26
N ARG A 245 -3.84 2.21 12.40
CA ARG A 245 -4.81 1.79 11.38
C ARG A 245 -4.18 0.91 10.31
N TYR A 246 -2.88 1.06 10.05
CA TYR A 246 -2.14 0.27 9.06
C TYR A 246 -1.43 -0.93 9.68
N HIS A 247 -1.83 -1.35 10.89
CA HIS A 247 -1.22 -2.48 11.61
C HIS A 247 0.27 -2.29 11.88
N VAL A 248 0.72 -1.03 12.00
CA VAL A 248 2.04 -0.75 12.56
C VAL A 248 2.03 -1.22 14.02
N LEU A 249 3.02 -2.03 14.41
CA LEU A 249 3.08 -2.62 15.76
C LEU A 249 3.55 -1.64 16.83
N GLU A 250 4.34 -0.66 16.44
CA GLU A 250 4.84 0.39 17.32
C GLU A 250 3.96 1.64 17.28
N PRO A 251 3.67 2.27 18.44
CA PRO A 251 2.98 3.55 18.47
C PRO A 251 3.85 4.68 17.88
N ALA A 252 3.20 5.83 17.69
CA ALA A 252 3.77 7.11 17.23
C ALA A 252 4.05 7.23 15.73
N TRP A 253 3.85 6.17 14.96
CA TRP A 253 3.95 6.20 13.51
C TRP A 253 2.67 6.73 12.88
N THR A 254 2.79 7.46 11.77
CA THR A 254 1.66 7.93 10.98
C THR A 254 1.96 7.88 9.49
N ARG A 255 0.93 7.64 8.68
CA ARG A 255 1.00 7.70 7.22
C ARG A 255 0.55 9.09 6.75
N ILE A 256 1.46 9.81 6.12
CA ILE A 256 1.26 11.19 5.65
C ILE A 256 1.31 11.18 4.12
N SER A 257 0.25 11.66 3.47
CA SER A 257 0.21 11.76 2.00
C SER A 257 0.84 13.07 1.54
N PHE A 258 1.62 13.05 0.46
CA PHE A 258 2.30 14.24 -0.08
C PHE A 258 1.95 14.54 -1.55
N ALA A 259 1.24 13.63 -2.22
CA ALA A 259 0.86 13.78 -3.62
C ALA A 259 -0.40 14.66 -3.77
N MET A 260 -0.23 15.97 -3.64
CA MET A 260 -1.28 16.96 -3.80
C MET A 260 -0.76 18.18 -4.58
N GLU A 261 -1.67 19.11 -4.89
CA GLU A 261 -1.29 20.37 -5.54
C GLU A 261 -0.25 21.13 -4.70
N PRO A 262 0.76 21.77 -5.32
CA PRO A 262 1.84 22.44 -4.60
C PRO A 262 1.36 23.44 -3.54
N GLU A 263 0.31 24.20 -3.86
CA GLU A 263 -0.27 25.20 -2.96
C GLU A 263 -0.89 24.55 -1.73
N VAL A 264 -1.57 23.42 -1.91
CA VAL A 264 -2.17 22.63 -0.82
C VAL A 264 -1.10 21.98 0.03
N LEU A 265 -0.04 21.46 -0.58
CA LEU A 265 1.10 20.87 0.13
C LEU A 265 1.84 21.91 0.97
N ASN A 266 2.10 23.09 0.42
CA ASN A 266 2.76 24.19 1.14
C ASN A 266 1.94 24.61 2.35
N LEU A 267 0.62 24.79 2.19
CA LEU A 267 -0.28 25.11 3.29
C LEU A 267 -0.31 24.01 4.36
N ALA A 268 -0.30 22.74 3.95
CA ALA A 268 -0.22 21.61 4.87
C ALA A 268 1.10 21.63 5.65
N ILE A 269 2.24 21.88 4.98
CA ILE A 269 3.56 22.00 5.61
C ILE A 269 3.59 23.16 6.61
N GLU A 270 3.05 24.34 6.27
CA GLU A 270 2.97 25.47 7.20
C GLU A 270 2.15 25.14 8.45
N ARG A 271 1.01 24.49 8.28
CA ARG A 271 0.16 24.05 9.40
C ARG A 271 0.86 22.99 10.24
N MET A 272 1.60 22.08 9.60
CA MET A 272 2.36 21.06 10.32
C MET A 272 3.53 21.66 11.09
N ASP A 273 4.26 22.61 10.50
CA ASP A 273 5.34 23.37 11.13
C ASP A 273 4.87 24.06 12.41
N LYS A 274 3.67 24.67 12.38
CA LYS A 274 3.04 25.27 13.57
C LYS A 274 2.80 24.24 14.68
N VAL A 275 2.28 23.07 14.34
CA VAL A 275 2.02 22.00 15.33
C VAL A 275 3.33 21.53 15.95
N PHE A 276 4.34 21.24 15.13
CA PHE A 276 5.64 20.77 15.63
C PHE A 276 6.31 21.80 16.56
N LYS A 277 6.31 23.10 16.20
CA LYS A 277 6.84 24.17 17.08
C LYS A 277 6.18 24.18 18.45
N LEU A 278 4.84 24.17 18.48
CA LEU A 278 4.08 24.21 19.73
C LEU A 278 4.37 22.98 20.61
N THR A 279 4.55 21.81 20.01
CA THR A 279 4.90 20.59 20.74
C THR A 279 6.31 20.68 21.32
N SER A 280 7.31 21.14 20.56
CA SER A 280 8.68 21.32 21.04
C SER A 280 8.76 22.34 22.19
N GLU A 281 8.07 23.48 22.08
CA GLU A 281 8.01 24.48 23.15
C GLU A 281 7.38 23.94 24.44
N GLN A 282 6.33 23.12 24.33
CA GLN A 282 5.69 22.49 25.48
C GLN A 282 6.58 21.47 26.19
N GLU A 283 7.37 20.70 25.43
CA GLU A 283 8.33 19.75 25.98
C GLU A 283 9.48 20.47 26.70
N GLU A 284 10.02 21.54 26.13
CA GLU A 284 11.05 22.35 26.78
C GLU A 284 10.57 23.03 28.06
N CYS A 285 9.31 23.47 28.12
CA CYS A 285 8.72 24.02 29.34
C CYS A 285 8.50 22.95 30.42
N ARG A 286 8.14 21.72 30.04
CA ARG A 286 8.00 20.60 30.99
C ARG A 286 9.33 20.14 31.57
N ASN A 287 10.39 20.15 30.77
CA ASN A 287 11.72 19.71 31.22
C ASN A 287 12.44 20.76 32.09
N ARG A 288 11.93 21.99 32.16
CA ARG A 288 12.46 23.09 33.00
C ARG A 288 11.83 23.18 34.40
N ASN A 289 10.75 22.45 34.66
CA ASN A 289 10.03 22.41 35.94
C ASN A 289 10.18 21.05 36.61
#